data_AF-A0A257JBC9-F1
#
_entry.id   AF-A0A257JBC9-F1
#
_cell.length_a   1.000
_cell.length_b   1.000
_cell.length_c   1.000
_cell.angle_alpha   90.00
_cell.angle_beta   90.00
_cell.angle_gamma   90.00
#
_symmetry.space_group_name_H-M   'P 1'
#
loop_
_entity.id
_entity.type
_entity.pdbx_description
1 polymer ?
#
loop_
_entity_poly.entity_id
_entity_poly.type
_entity_poly.pdbx_seq_one_letter_code
_entity_poly.pdbx_strand_id
1 'polypeptide(L)'
;MACVLSTVLVGVGLARRLGLSPAQGFLSGGATAICGASAALAIAAVLPRGREQDRFTLLVVVAVTALSTVAMLVYPLIAHALQLSPGQAGVFLGGSIHDVAQVVAAGYLLGSETGDTATLVKLFRVALLALVVVAAATAFRPAAGDHGSDARPGLLKLVPWFLWLFMLLVLLQSVHALPPAALPVVSEVSRDCLVVAIAALGIKTSFQALFQTGWRPFVLLLVETLWLAVALLVAVLIGLPR
;
A
#
# COMPACT_ATOMS: atom_id res chain seq x y z
N MET A 1 -3.30 -10.36 -7.27
CA MET A 1 -1.85 -10.30 -7.55
C MET A 1 -1.53 -9.53 -8.83
N ALA A 2 -2.17 -9.84 -9.97
CA ALA A 2 -1.94 -9.16 -11.25
C ALA A 2 -2.09 -7.62 -11.18
N CYS A 3 -3.13 -7.11 -10.51
CA CYS A 3 -3.31 -5.67 -10.34
C CYS A 3 -2.13 -5.02 -9.61
N VAL A 4 -1.60 -5.66 -8.55
CA VAL A 4 -0.44 -5.14 -7.80
C VAL A 4 0.79 -5.02 -8.69
N LEU A 5 1.11 -6.08 -9.41
CA LEU A 5 2.23 -6.08 -10.35
C LEU A 5 2.03 -5.01 -11.42
N SER A 6 0.84 -4.91 -12.00
CA SER A 6 0.54 -3.93 -13.04
C SER A 6 0.67 -2.49 -12.55
N THR A 7 0.19 -2.16 -11.35
CA THR A 7 0.29 -0.81 -10.78
C THR A 7 1.74 -0.44 -10.49
N VAL A 8 2.55 -1.37 -9.97
CA VAL A 8 3.99 -1.15 -9.76
C VAL A 8 4.71 -0.93 -11.10
N LEU A 9 4.39 -1.72 -12.13
CA LEU A 9 4.99 -1.55 -13.46
C LEU A 9 4.59 -0.23 -14.13
N VAL A 10 3.33 0.18 -14.00
CA VAL A 10 2.85 1.49 -14.44
C VAL A 10 3.61 2.61 -13.72
N GLY A 11 3.76 2.50 -12.40
CA GLY A 11 4.52 3.46 -11.60
C GLY A 11 5.97 3.60 -12.07
N VAL A 12 6.68 2.48 -12.20
CA VAL A 12 8.08 2.46 -12.69
C VAL A 12 8.21 3.00 -14.12
N GLY A 13 7.27 2.64 -15.00
CA GLY A 13 7.28 3.08 -16.40
C GLY A 13 6.98 4.57 -16.56
N LEU A 14 6.01 5.09 -15.80
CA LEU A 14 5.58 6.48 -15.87
C LEU A 14 6.53 7.42 -15.14
N ALA A 15 7.17 6.96 -14.05
CA ALA A 15 8.16 7.74 -13.31
C ALA A 15 9.25 8.32 -14.23
N ARG A 16 9.80 7.50 -15.14
CA ARG A 16 10.83 7.96 -16.09
C ARG A 16 10.35 9.10 -16.99
N ARG A 17 9.08 9.06 -17.43
CA ARG A 17 8.49 10.10 -18.29
C ARG A 17 8.23 11.40 -17.52
N LEU A 18 8.01 11.32 -16.22
CA LEU A 18 7.83 12.46 -15.33
C LEU A 18 9.16 13.01 -14.79
N GLY A 19 10.31 12.45 -15.21
CA GLY A 19 11.62 12.84 -14.70
C GLY A 19 11.88 12.39 -13.26
N LEU A 20 11.19 11.34 -12.81
CA LEU A 20 11.39 10.68 -11.51
C LEU A 20 12.20 9.39 -11.70
N SER A 21 12.87 8.95 -10.63
CA SER A 21 13.66 7.72 -10.67
C SER A 21 12.76 6.47 -10.72
N PRO A 22 13.24 5.35 -11.30
CA PRO A 22 12.52 4.08 -11.24
C PRO A 22 12.23 3.60 -9.81
N ALA A 23 13.10 3.93 -8.85
CA ALA A 23 12.91 3.62 -7.43
C ALA A 23 11.72 4.39 -6.83
N GLN A 24 11.56 5.67 -7.20
CA GLN A 24 10.40 6.48 -6.82
C GLN A 24 9.11 5.91 -7.42
N GLY A 25 9.13 5.48 -8.69
CA GLY A 25 7.98 4.83 -9.33
C GLY A 25 7.59 3.48 -8.72
N PHE A 26 8.58 2.69 -8.30
CA PHE A 26 8.31 1.45 -7.57
C PHE A 26 7.70 1.73 -6.19
N LEU A 27 8.21 2.74 -5.49
CA LEU A 27 7.70 3.15 -4.18
C LEU A 27 6.25 3.63 -4.26
N SER A 28 5.94 4.56 -5.18
CA SER A 28 4.56 5.07 -5.36
C SER A 28 3.62 3.95 -5.79
N GLY A 29 4.00 3.16 -6.79
CA GLY A 29 3.18 2.07 -7.30
C GLY A 29 2.91 1.02 -6.21
N GLY A 30 3.93 0.66 -5.42
CA GLY A 30 3.79 -0.27 -4.30
C GLY A 30 2.93 0.29 -3.16
N ALA A 31 3.04 1.59 -2.87
CA ALA A 31 2.18 2.27 -1.91
C ALA A 31 0.71 2.19 -2.33
N THR A 32 0.38 2.65 -3.54
CA THR A 32 -0.96 2.63 -4.12
C THR A 32 -1.53 1.20 -4.20
N ALA A 33 -0.70 0.23 -4.57
CA ALA A 33 -1.12 -1.14 -4.84
C ALA A 33 -1.32 -2.05 -3.62
N ILE A 34 -0.91 -1.66 -2.41
CA ILE A 34 -0.91 -2.55 -1.24
C ILE A 34 -1.77 -1.97 -0.11
N CYS A 35 -1.18 -1.15 0.75
CA CYS A 35 -1.82 -0.58 1.95
C CYS A 35 -1.56 0.93 2.11
N GLY A 36 -1.05 1.61 1.08
CA GLY A 36 -0.73 3.03 1.13
C GLY A 36 0.53 3.31 1.94
N ALA A 37 0.35 3.93 3.11
CA ALA A 37 1.42 4.48 3.93
C ALA A 37 2.46 3.43 4.40
N SER A 38 2.00 2.31 4.97
CA SER A 38 2.89 1.28 5.50
C SER A 38 3.74 0.64 4.41
N ALA A 39 3.17 0.46 3.21
CA ALA A 39 3.90 -0.03 2.05
C ALA A 39 4.95 0.97 1.56
N ALA A 40 4.61 2.26 1.50
CA ALA A 40 5.57 3.31 1.13
C ALA A 40 6.79 3.31 2.06
N LEU A 41 6.56 3.28 3.38
CA LEU A 41 7.63 3.28 4.39
C LEU A 41 8.47 2.00 4.36
N ALA A 42 7.83 0.84 4.19
CA ALA A 42 8.52 -0.44 4.11
C ALA A 42 9.40 -0.57 2.87
N ILE A 43 8.90 -0.10 1.72
CA ILE A 43 9.67 -0.06 0.47
C ILE A 43 10.80 0.97 0.59
N ALA A 44 10.53 2.17 1.11
CA ALA A 44 11.55 3.21 1.31
C ALA A 44 12.73 2.72 2.18
N ALA A 45 12.47 1.88 3.18
CA ALA A 45 13.50 1.34 4.07
C ALA A 45 14.56 0.48 3.35
N VAL A 46 14.24 -0.08 2.18
CA VAL A 46 15.14 -0.93 1.38
C VAL A 46 15.64 -0.27 0.10
N LEU A 47 15.18 0.95 -0.19
CA LEU A 47 15.66 1.74 -1.33
C LEU A 47 16.89 2.59 -0.94
N PRO A 48 17.69 3.04 -1.93
CA PRO A 48 18.80 3.96 -1.67
C PRO A 48 18.35 5.20 -0.90
N ARG A 49 19.04 5.49 0.21
CA ARG A 49 18.71 6.62 1.09
C ARG A 49 19.18 7.94 0.50
N GLY A 50 18.41 9.01 0.75
CA GLY A 50 18.76 10.37 0.36
C GLY A 50 17.68 11.35 0.76
N ARG A 51 18.03 12.62 0.96
CA ARG A 51 17.08 13.66 1.40
C ARG A 51 15.89 13.82 0.44
N GLU A 52 16.15 13.69 -0.86
CA GLU A 52 15.10 13.72 -1.88
C GLU A 52 14.15 12.52 -1.77
N GLN A 53 14.70 11.33 -1.52
CA GLN A 53 13.92 10.10 -1.35
C GLN A 53 13.07 10.13 -0.08
N ASP A 54 13.61 10.65 1.02
CA ASP A 54 12.86 10.84 2.27
C ASP A 54 11.67 11.79 2.04
N ARG A 55 11.91 12.92 1.36
CA ARG A 55 10.89 13.92 1.02
C ARG A 55 9.81 13.33 0.09
N PHE A 56 10.24 12.57 -0.92
CA PHE A 56 9.34 11.86 -1.83
C PHE A 56 8.47 10.84 -1.08
N THR A 57 9.07 10.06 -0.17
CA THR A 57 8.34 9.08 0.66
C THR A 57 7.28 9.75 1.51
N LEU A 58 7.60 10.87 2.17
CA LEU A 58 6.63 11.65 2.95
C LEU A 58 5.47 12.14 2.07
N LEU A 59 5.78 12.67 0.88
CA LEU A 59 4.75 13.10 -0.07
C LEU A 59 3.85 11.92 -0.47
N VAL A 60 4.43 10.77 -0.81
CA VAL A 60 3.67 9.58 -1.19
C VAL A 60 2.75 9.16 -0.06
N VAL A 61 3.22 9.10 1.18
CA VAL A 61 2.38 8.75 2.34
C VAL A 61 1.20 9.69 2.50
N VAL A 62 1.43 11.01 2.41
CA VAL A 62 0.35 12.01 2.54
C VAL A 62 -0.62 11.91 1.36
N ALA A 63 -0.11 11.91 0.14
CA ALA A 63 -0.92 11.93 -1.07
C ALA A 63 -1.73 10.62 -1.25
N VAL A 64 -1.14 9.45 -0.99
CA VAL A 64 -1.85 8.18 -1.09
C VAL A 64 -2.95 8.06 -0.05
N THR A 65 -2.74 8.61 1.15
CA THR A 65 -3.76 8.67 2.21
C THR A 65 -4.90 9.58 1.80
N ALA A 66 -4.60 10.78 1.28
CA ALA A 66 -5.61 11.71 0.78
C ALA A 66 -6.42 11.11 -0.38
N LEU A 67 -5.75 10.51 -1.37
CA LEU A 67 -6.41 9.81 -2.47
C LEU A 67 -7.27 8.64 -1.98
N SER A 68 -6.81 7.93 -0.96
CA SER A 68 -7.58 6.83 -0.35
C SER A 68 -8.81 7.34 0.40
N THR A 69 -8.76 8.50 1.05
CA THR A 69 -9.94 9.17 1.63
C THR A 69 -10.95 9.52 0.54
N VAL A 70 -10.49 10.07 -0.59
CA VAL A 70 -11.37 10.36 -1.73
C VAL A 70 -11.99 9.07 -2.27
N ALA A 71 -11.19 8.01 -2.46
CA ALA A 71 -11.66 6.70 -2.90
C ALA A 71 -12.70 6.10 -1.95
N MET A 72 -12.48 6.19 -0.63
CA MET A 72 -13.41 5.73 0.40
C MET A 72 -14.80 6.37 0.26
N LEU A 73 -14.86 7.66 -0.09
CA LEU A 73 -16.13 8.38 -0.26
C LEU A 73 -16.75 8.14 -1.64
N VAL A 74 -15.93 8.10 -2.69
CA VAL A 74 -16.39 8.06 -4.08
C VAL A 74 -16.72 6.64 -4.55
N TYR A 75 -15.93 5.64 -4.18
CA TYR A 75 -16.07 4.30 -4.74
C TYR A 75 -17.35 3.56 -4.33
N PRO A 76 -17.90 3.73 -3.12
CA PRO A 76 -19.23 3.20 -2.79
C PRO A 76 -20.33 3.74 -3.71
N LEU A 77 -20.25 5.02 -4.10
CA LEU A 77 -21.20 5.63 -5.04
C LEU A 77 -21.05 5.02 -6.43
N ILE A 78 -19.82 4.75 -6.88
CA ILE A 78 -19.54 4.06 -8.15
C ILE A 78 -20.11 2.63 -8.12
N ALA A 79 -19.86 1.88 -7.05
CA ALA A 79 -20.34 0.51 -6.91
C ALA A 79 -21.87 0.45 -6.94
N HIS A 80 -22.54 1.38 -6.25
CA HIS A 80 -23.99 1.51 -6.25
C HIS A 80 -24.53 1.92 -7.63
N ALA A 81 -23.91 2.90 -8.29
CA ALA A 81 -24.32 3.37 -9.62
C ALA A 81 -24.22 2.28 -10.69
N LEU A 82 -23.22 1.40 -10.58
CA LEU A 82 -23.03 0.24 -11.47
C LEU A 82 -23.83 -0.99 -11.05
N GLN A 83 -24.60 -0.91 -9.96
CA GLN A 83 -25.39 -2.01 -9.40
C GLN A 83 -24.56 -3.30 -9.20
N LEU A 84 -23.34 -3.15 -8.67
CA LEU A 84 -22.49 -4.28 -8.36
C LEU A 84 -23.13 -5.14 -7.26
N SER A 85 -23.07 -6.46 -7.39
CA SER A 85 -23.47 -7.35 -6.29
C SER A 85 -22.56 -7.14 -5.06
N PRO A 86 -22.98 -7.50 -3.83
CA PRO A 86 -22.18 -7.25 -2.63
C PRO A 86 -20.76 -7.82 -2.71
N GLY A 87 -20.60 -9.03 -3.25
CA GLY A 87 -19.29 -9.62 -3.51
C GLY A 87 -18.45 -8.83 -4.53
N GLN A 88 -19.06 -8.39 -5.64
CA GLN A 88 -18.38 -7.58 -6.66
C GLN A 88 -17.95 -6.21 -6.11
N ALA A 89 -18.82 -5.54 -5.36
CA ALA A 89 -18.52 -4.29 -4.68
C ALA A 89 -17.38 -4.49 -3.67
N GLY A 90 -17.40 -5.60 -2.91
CA GLY A 90 -16.37 -5.94 -1.95
C GLY A 90 -14.99 -6.10 -2.61
N VAL A 91 -14.93 -6.86 -3.72
CA VAL A 91 -13.69 -7.03 -4.50
C VAL A 91 -13.18 -5.70 -5.05
N PHE A 92 -14.08 -4.86 -5.58
CA PHE A 92 -13.70 -3.54 -6.09
C PHE A 92 -13.16 -2.64 -4.97
N LEU A 93 -13.87 -2.47 -3.86
CA LEU A 93 -13.46 -1.60 -2.74
C LEU A 93 -12.17 -2.09 -2.08
N GLY A 94 -12.10 -3.37 -1.70
CA GLY A 94 -10.91 -3.96 -1.09
C GLY A 94 -9.69 -3.98 -2.01
N GLY A 95 -9.93 -4.09 -3.31
CA GLY A 95 -8.89 -4.07 -4.33
C GLY A 95 -8.38 -2.67 -4.68
N SER A 96 -9.18 -1.61 -4.51
CA SER A 96 -8.84 -0.30 -5.09
C SER A 96 -8.59 0.80 -4.06
N ILE A 97 -9.27 0.80 -2.91
CA ILE A 97 -8.95 1.73 -1.81
C ILE A 97 -7.57 1.36 -1.26
N HIS A 98 -6.74 2.33 -0.88
CA HIS A 98 -5.35 2.08 -0.52
C HIS A 98 -5.19 1.70 0.96
N ASP A 99 -5.85 2.42 1.86
CA ASP A 99 -5.75 2.21 3.30
C ASP A 99 -6.71 1.11 3.81
N VAL A 100 -6.26 0.33 4.81
CA VAL A 100 -7.04 -0.80 5.35
C VAL A 100 -8.28 -0.32 6.12
N ALA A 101 -8.14 0.66 7.00
CA ALA A 101 -9.25 1.15 7.82
C ALA A 101 -10.32 1.80 6.94
N GLN A 102 -9.89 2.52 5.90
CA GLN A 102 -10.78 3.14 4.94
C GLN A 102 -11.54 2.14 4.06
N VAL A 103 -10.91 1.00 3.69
CA VAL A 103 -11.62 -0.11 3.02
C VAL A 103 -12.72 -0.65 3.92
N VAL A 104 -12.40 -0.95 5.18
CA VAL A 104 -13.34 -1.53 6.14
C VAL A 104 -14.54 -0.59 6.28
N ALA A 105 -14.27 0.70 6.52
CA ALA A 105 -15.30 1.71 6.64
C ALA A 105 -16.17 1.80 5.36
N ALA A 106 -15.58 1.90 4.17
CA ALA A 106 -16.32 1.94 2.91
C ALA A 106 -17.14 0.68 2.64
N GLY A 107 -16.61 -0.50 2.95
CA GLY A 107 -17.26 -1.77 2.70
C GLY A 107 -18.50 -1.95 3.58
N TYR A 108 -18.39 -1.71 4.89
CA TYR A 108 -19.52 -1.84 5.80
C TYR A 108 -20.60 -0.77 5.62
N LEU A 109 -20.29 0.37 4.98
CA LEU A 109 -21.32 1.32 4.52
C LEU A 109 -22.26 0.71 3.48
N LEU A 110 -21.83 -0.30 2.73
CA LEU A 110 -22.64 -1.02 1.74
C LEU A 110 -23.20 -2.35 2.27
N GLY A 111 -22.98 -2.69 3.54
CA GLY A 111 -23.47 -3.92 4.18
C GLY A 111 -22.35 -4.89 4.59
N SER A 112 -22.71 -5.85 5.45
CA SER A 112 -21.75 -6.79 6.06
C SER A 112 -21.03 -7.67 5.04
N GLU A 113 -21.76 -8.23 4.06
CA GLU A 113 -21.17 -9.08 3.02
C GLU A 113 -20.09 -8.35 2.19
N THR A 114 -20.39 -7.10 1.79
CA THR A 114 -19.45 -6.22 1.09
C THR A 114 -18.25 -5.90 1.98
N GLY A 115 -18.47 -5.58 3.25
CA GLY A 115 -17.44 -5.30 4.24
C GLY A 115 -16.48 -6.46 4.46
N ASP A 116 -17.01 -7.66 4.65
CA ASP A 116 -16.23 -8.89 4.87
C ASP A 116 -15.39 -9.21 3.63
N THR A 117 -16.01 -9.17 2.44
CA THR A 117 -15.32 -9.42 1.16
C THR A 117 -14.22 -8.38 0.91
N ALA A 118 -14.50 -7.09 1.13
CA ALA A 118 -13.53 -6.02 0.94
C ALA A 118 -12.33 -6.16 1.88
N THR A 119 -12.60 -6.50 3.14
CA THR A 119 -11.57 -6.72 4.16
C THR A 119 -10.67 -7.89 3.77
N LEU A 120 -11.25 -9.03 3.36
CA LEU A 120 -10.50 -10.19 2.91
C LEU A 120 -9.60 -9.84 1.70
N VAL A 121 -10.15 -9.21 0.67
CA VAL A 121 -9.41 -8.83 -0.53
C VAL A 121 -8.26 -7.86 -0.20
N LYS A 122 -8.49 -6.91 0.69
CA LYS A 122 -7.43 -5.99 1.15
C LYS A 122 -6.33 -6.73 1.91
N LEU A 123 -6.67 -7.59 2.86
CA LEU A 123 -5.68 -8.34 3.65
C LEU A 123 -4.82 -9.24 2.77
N PHE A 124 -5.40 -9.89 1.76
CA PHE A 124 -4.64 -10.64 0.76
C PHE A 124 -3.59 -9.77 0.05
N ARG A 125 -3.93 -8.51 -0.27
CA ARG A 125 -2.96 -7.57 -0.86
C ARG A 125 -1.89 -7.15 0.13
N VAL A 126 -2.23 -6.90 1.40
CA VAL A 126 -1.25 -6.57 2.44
C VAL A 126 -0.24 -7.70 2.62
N ALA A 127 -0.66 -8.96 2.52
CA ALA A 127 0.24 -10.11 2.61
C ALA A 127 1.33 -10.10 1.51
N LEU A 128 1.06 -9.47 0.35
CA LEU A 128 2.03 -9.32 -0.73
C LEU A 128 3.16 -8.32 -0.42
N LEU A 129 3.05 -7.55 0.67
CA LEU A 129 4.06 -6.55 1.05
C LEU A 129 5.44 -7.18 1.19
N ALA A 130 5.54 -8.35 1.83
CA ALA A 130 6.82 -9.03 2.01
C ALA A 130 7.50 -9.34 0.67
N LEU A 131 6.74 -9.87 -0.29
CA LEU A 131 7.24 -10.18 -1.63
C LEU A 131 7.69 -8.90 -2.36
N VAL A 132 6.91 -7.82 -2.27
CA VAL A 132 7.21 -6.55 -2.94
C VAL A 132 8.44 -5.86 -2.33
N VAL A 133 8.62 -5.93 -1.01
CA VAL A 133 9.83 -5.40 -0.33
C VAL A 133 11.07 -6.19 -0.74
N VAL A 134 10.99 -7.52 -0.81
CA VAL A 134 12.09 -8.35 -1.33
C VAL A 134 12.41 -8.01 -2.78
N ALA A 135 11.39 -7.80 -3.63
CA ALA A 135 11.57 -7.37 -5.00
C ALA A 135 12.26 -5.98 -5.09
N ALA A 136 11.85 -5.01 -4.27
CA ALA A 136 12.49 -3.71 -4.20
C ALA A 136 13.97 -3.82 -3.79
N ALA A 137 14.23 -4.58 -2.73
CA ALA A 137 15.55 -4.75 -2.14
C ALA A 137 16.53 -5.51 -3.05
N THR A 138 16.03 -6.27 -4.03
CA THR A 138 16.84 -6.98 -5.03
C THR A 138 17.00 -6.16 -6.32
N ALA A 139 15.96 -5.46 -6.77
CA ALA A 139 15.97 -4.68 -8.00
C ALA A 139 16.74 -3.36 -7.89
N PHE A 140 16.75 -2.72 -6.71
CA PHE A 140 17.38 -1.41 -6.49
C PHE A 140 18.62 -1.47 -5.62
N ARG A 141 19.32 -2.60 -5.63
CA ARG A 141 20.60 -2.74 -4.93
C ARG A 141 21.61 -1.72 -5.46
N PRO A 142 22.31 -0.97 -4.59
CA PRO A 142 23.50 -0.24 -5.01
C PRO A 142 24.46 -1.24 -5.65
N ALA A 143 24.97 -0.94 -6.84
CA ALA A 143 26.09 -1.69 -7.41
C ALA A 143 27.24 -1.59 -6.39
N ALA A 144 27.66 -2.72 -5.84
CA ALA A 144 28.74 -2.76 -4.88
C ALA A 144 30.00 -2.19 -5.54
N GLY A 145 30.45 -1.02 -5.05
CA GLY A 145 31.80 -0.55 -5.28
C GLY A 145 32.76 -1.50 -4.56
N ASP A 146 33.46 -2.30 -5.35
CA ASP A 146 34.87 -2.66 -5.22
C ASP A 146 35.50 -2.80 -3.82
N HIS A 147 34.89 -3.49 -2.86
CA HIS A 147 35.62 -4.05 -1.72
C HIS A 147 35.21 -5.50 -1.49
N GLY A 148 36.17 -6.40 -1.77
CA GLY A 148 36.05 -7.84 -1.63
C GLY A 148 35.58 -8.25 -0.24
N SER A 149 34.46 -8.95 -0.20
CA SER A 149 34.28 -10.13 0.64
C SER A 149 33.02 -10.85 0.21
N ASP A 150 33.21 -12.15 0.05
CA ASP A 150 32.25 -13.14 -0.35
C ASP A 150 31.19 -13.30 0.76
N ALA A 151 30.05 -12.62 0.63
CA ALA A 151 28.80 -12.97 1.29
C ALA A 151 27.68 -12.15 0.67
N ARG A 152 26.88 -12.76 -0.20
CA ARG A 152 25.54 -12.24 -0.51
C ARG A 152 24.87 -11.95 0.83
N PRO A 153 24.51 -10.68 1.18
CA PRO A 153 23.76 -10.45 2.39
C PRO A 153 22.48 -11.27 2.27
N GLY A 154 22.31 -12.26 3.15
CA GLY A 154 21.15 -13.14 3.11
C GLY A 154 19.88 -12.32 3.09
N LEU A 155 18.82 -12.83 2.45
CA LEU A 155 17.51 -12.16 2.36
C LEU A 155 17.05 -11.60 3.73
N LEU A 156 17.43 -12.28 4.82
CA LEU A 156 17.21 -11.87 6.21
C LEU A 156 17.79 -10.49 6.58
N LYS A 157 18.93 -10.06 6.04
CA LYS A 157 19.52 -8.73 6.31
C LYS A 157 18.88 -7.62 5.48
N LEU A 158 18.26 -7.96 4.36
CA LEU A 158 17.61 -7.00 3.45
C LEU A 158 16.20 -6.65 3.91
N VAL A 159 15.51 -7.59 4.54
CA VAL A 159 14.14 -7.40 5.00
C VAL A 159 14.17 -6.69 6.36
N PRO A 160 13.49 -5.53 6.50
CA PRO A 160 13.41 -4.85 7.79
C PRO A 160 12.88 -5.78 8.88
N TRP A 161 13.47 -5.73 10.08
CA TRP A 161 13.11 -6.63 11.18
C TRP A 161 11.62 -6.61 11.53
N PHE A 162 10.95 -5.46 11.39
CA PHE A 162 9.51 -5.33 11.65
C PHE A 162 8.65 -6.18 10.70
N LEU A 163 9.15 -6.50 9.50
CA LEU A 163 8.42 -7.34 8.55
C LEU A 163 8.41 -8.81 8.99
N TRP A 164 9.47 -9.26 9.68
CA TRP A 164 9.47 -10.57 10.35
C TRP A 164 8.46 -10.61 11.49
N LEU A 165 8.38 -9.53 12.29
CA LEU A 165 7.36 -9.41 13.33
C LEU A 165 5.94 -9.40 12.73
N PHE A 166 5.71 -8.66 11.65
CA PHE A 166 4.43 -8.66 10.93
C PHE A 166 4.06 -10.07 10.46
N MET A 167 5.00 -10.79 9.84
CA MET A 167 4.78 -12.16 9.37
C MET A 167 4.45 -13.12 10.51
N LEU A 168 5.16 -13.00 11.64
CA LEU A 168 4.91 -13.79 12.84
C LEU A 168 3.49 -13.54 13.38
N LEU A 169 3.08 -12.27 13.50
CA LEU A 169 1.74 -11.90 13.99
C LEU A 169 0.63 -12.44 13.07
N VAL A 170 0.82 -12.35 11.74
CA VAL A 170 -0.11 -12.93 10.77
C VAL A 170 -0.22 -14.45 10.95
N LEU A 171 0.90 -15.15 11.13
CA LEU A 171 0.92 -16.60 11.34
C LEU A 171 0.24 -17.01 12.65
N LEU A 172 0.55 -16.32 13.76
CA LEU A 172 -0.07 -16.55 15.07
C LEU A 172 -1.59 -16.36 15.01
N GLN A 173 -2.05 -15.31 14.33
CA GLN A 173 -3.47 -15.08 14.14
C GLN A 173 -4.11 -16.15 13.24
N SER A 174 -3.41 -16.57 12.18
CA SER A 174 -3.93 -17.57 11.23
C SER A 174 -4.14 -18.94 11.88
N VAL A 175 -3.28 -19.33 12.82
CA VAL A 175 -3.43 -20.59 13.58
C VAL A 175 -4.30 -20.44 14.83
N HIS A 176 -4.97 -19.29 15.00
CA HIS A 176 -5.81 -18.98 16.16
C HIS A 176 -5.07 -19.15 17.50
N ALA A 177 -3.77 -18.85 17.54
CA ALA A 177 -2.97 -18.94 18.76
C ALA A 177 -3.34 -17.88 19.81
N LEU A 178 -4.08 -16.84 19.42
CA LEU A 178 -4.55 -15.79 20.32
C LEU A 178 -5.95 -16.11 20.88
N PRO A 179 -6.17 -15.92 22.20
CA PRO A 179 -7.49 -16.05 22.79
C PRO A 179 -8.47 -15.04 22.14
N PRO A 180 -9.74 -15.40 21.87
CA PRO A 180 -10.71 -14.48 21.30
C PRO A 180 -10.89 -13.18 22.11
N ALA A 181 -10.74 -13.27 23.44
CA ALA A 181 -10.82 -12.11 24.34
C ALA A 181 -9.63 -11.14 24.21
N ALA A 182 -8.51 -11.55 23.63
CA ALA A 182 -7.35 -10.68 23.41
C ALA A 182 -7.49 -9.84 22.13
N LEU A 183 -8.30 -10.28 21.16
CA LEU A 183 -8.44 -9.61 19.86
C LEU A 183 -8.93 -8.15 19.97
N PRO A 184 -9.94 -7.81 20.80
CA PRO A 184 -10.39 -6.43 20.94
C PRO A 184 -9.28 -5.52 21.48
N VAL A 185 -8.55 -5.99 22.49
CA VAL A 185 -7.45 -5.24 23.14
C VAL A 185 -6.30 -5.02 22.16
N VAL A 186 -5.90 -6.05 21.42
CA VAL A 186 -4.84 -5.94 20.40
C VAL A 186 -5.25 -4.96 19.30
N SER A 187 -6.53 -4.98 18.88
CA SER A 187 -7.06 -4.05 17.88
C SER A 187 -7.04 -2.61 18.38
N GLU A 188 -7.38 -2.37 19.65
CA GLU A 188 -7.39 -1.04 20.27
C GLU A 188 -5.96 -0.47 20.38
N VAL A 189 -5.02 -1.27 20.91
CA VAL A 189 -3.60 -0.89 20.98
C VAL A 189 -3.03 -0.61 19.59
N SER A 190 -3.36 -1.44 18.58
CA SER A 190 -2.92 -1.20 17.20
C SER A 190 -3.44 0.13 16.66
N ARG A 191 -4.67 0.50 17.00
CA ARG A 191 -5.27 1.77 16.59
C ARG A 191 -4.55 2.95 17.25
N ASP A 192 -4.28 2.87 18.54
CA ASP A 192 -3.57 3.92 19.28
C ASP A 192 -2.14 4.10 18.77
N CYS A 193 -1.41 3.01 18.54
CA CYS A 193 -0.07 3.06 17.94
C CYS A 193 -0.09 3.71 16.55
N LEU A 194 -1.09 3.39 15.72
CA LEU A 194 -1.24 3.98 14.39
C LEU A 194 -1.55 5.48 14.46
N VAL A 195 -2.42 5.91 15.38
CA VAL A 195 -2.71 7.33 15.63
C VAL A 195 -1.44 8.08 16.05
N VAL A 196 -0.68 7.54 17.00
CA VAL A 196 0.60 8.13 17.44
C VAL A 196 1.61 8.19 16.28
N ALA A 197 1.72 7.14 15.47
CA ALA A 197 2.62 7.11 14.32
C ALA A 197 2.26 8.16 13.26
N ILE A 198 0.98 8.30 12.93
CA ILE A 198 0.49 9.32 11.98
C ILE A 198 0.66 10.73 12.55
N ALA A 199 0.39 10.93 13.84
CA ALA A 199 0.60 12.21 14.51
C ALA A 199 2.08 12.62 14.49
N ALA A 200 2.99 11.70 14.84
CA ALA A 200 4.43 11.90 14.79
C ALA A 200 4.92 12.20 13.36
N LEU A 201 4.37 11.51 12.36
CA LEU A 201 4.64 11.78 10.95
C LEU A 201 4.19 13.21 10.58
N GLY A 202 3.02 13.64 11.04
CA GLY A 202 2.51 15.00 10.85
C GLY A 202 3.46 16.06 11.44
N ILE A 203 3.96 15.86 12.66
CA ILE A 203 4.92 16.76 13.31
C ILE A 203 6.25 16.82 12.53
N LYS A 204 6.71 15.69 11.99
CA LYS A 204 7.95 15.60 11.21
C LYS A 204 7.78 16.15 9.78
N THR A 205 6.54 16.36 9.33
CA THR A 205 6.23 16.78 7.96
C THR A 205 6.26 18.29 7.85
N SER A 206 7.27 18.81 7.13
CA SER A 206 7.26 20.19 6.69
C SER A 206 6.38 20.32 5.45
N PHE A 207 5.24 21.00 5.55
CA PHE A 207 4.40 21.35 4.38
C PHE A 207 5.21 22.08 3.31
N GLN A 208 6.16 22.92 3.72
CA GLN A 208 7.10 23.58 2.81
C GLN A 208 7.96 22.59 2.02
N ALA A 209 8.44 21.51 2.65
CA ALA A 209 9.17 20.44 1.97
C ALA A 209 8.27 19.65 0.99
N LEU A 210 6.99 19.45 1.32
CA LEU A 210 6.03 18.83 0.40
C LEU A 210 5.86 19.67 -0.87
N PHE A 211 5.63 20.98 -0.73
CA PHE A 211 5.48 21.89 -1.88
C PHE A 211 6.74 21.96 -2.76
N GLN A 212 7.94 21.79 -2.18
CA GLN A 212 9.20 21.74 -2.95
C GLN A 212 9.39 20.47 -3.79
N THR A 213 8.58 19.42 -3.58
CA THR A 213 8.69 18.16 -4.36
C THR A 213 7.96 18.28 -5.72
N GLY A 214 7.15 19.32 -5.89
CA GLY A 214 6.47 19.63 -7.14
C GLY A 214 5.24 18.76 -7.43
N TRP A 215 4.63 18.97 -8.60
CA TRP A 215 3.36 18.34 -9.00
C TRP A 215 3.53 16.94 -9.62
N ARG A 216 4.74 16.59 -10.06
CA ARG A 216 5.03 15.34 -10.79
C ARG A 216 4.68 14.08 -9.97
N PRO A 217 5.05 13.95 -8.68
CA PRO A 217 4.66 12.79 -7.87
C PRO A 217 3.15 12.65 -7.68
N PHE A 218 2.42 13.77 -7.58
CA PHE A 218 0.96 13.75 -7.45
C PHE A 218 0.29 13.19 -8.71
N VAL A 219 0.77 13.60 -9.89
CA VAL A 219 0.27 13.05 -11.16
C VAL A 219 0.56 11.56 -11.27
N LEU A 220 1.75 11.12 -10.86
CA LEU A 220 2.11 9.71 -10.84
C LEU A 220 1.12 8.89 -9.97
N LEU A 221 0.91 9.31 -8.73
CA LEU A 221 -0.01 8.65 -7.80
C LEU A 221 -1.47 8.68 -8.28
N LEU A 222 -1.91 9.79 -8.86
CA LEU A 222 -3.26 9.89 -9.40
C LEU A 222 -3.46 8.90 -10.54
N VAL A 223 -2.50 8.80 -11.47
CA VAL A 223 -2.56 7.84 -12.58
C VAL A 223 -2.52 6.40 -12.06
N GLU A 224 -1.67 6.09 -11.10
CA GLU A 224 -1.62 4.75 -10.47
C GLU A 224 -2.94 4.39 -9.78
N THR A 225 -3.56 5.35 -9.09
CA THR A 225 -4.84 5.19 -8.39
C THR A 225 -5.96 4.92 -9.39
N LEU A 226 -6.06 5.74 -10.45
CA LEU A 226 -7.05 5.57 -11.51
C LEU A 226 -6.83 4.25 -12.25
N TRP A 227 -5.56 3.90 -12.55
CA TRP A 227 -5.21 2.64 -13.18
C TRP A 227 -5.70 1.45 -12.35
N LEU A 228 -5.39 1.44 -11.05
CA LEU A 228 -5.79 0.37 -10.16
C LEU A 228 -7.32 0.22 -10.08
N ALA A 229 -8.03 1.35 -9.94
CA ALA A 229 -9.48 1.38 -9.89
C ALA A 229 -10.11 0.83 -11.17
N VAL A 230 -9.67 1.32 -12.34
CA VAL A 230 -10.18 0.88 -13.64
C VAL A 230 -9.84 -0.59 -13.89
N ALA A 231 -8.61 -1.02 -13.63
CA ALA A 231 -8.19 -2.40 -13.83
C ALA A 231 -9.04 -3.38 -13.01
N LEU A 232 -9.38 -3.01 -11.77
CA LEU A 232 -10.25 -3.84 -10.92
C LEU A 232 -11.70 -3.78 -11.32
N LEU A 233 -12.21 -2.61 -11.70
CA LEU A 233 -13.58 -2.48 -12.17
C LEU A 233 -13.80 -3.34 -13.42
N VAL A 234 -12.86 -3.28 -14.38
CA VAL A 234 -12.87 -4.14 -15.58
C VAL A 234 -12.78 -5.62 -15.20
N ALA A 235 -11.90 -5.99 -14.27
CA ALA A 235 -11.77 -7.39 -13.82
C ALA A 235 -13.06 -7.91 -13.15
N VAL A 236 -13.72 -7.09 -12.34
CA VAL A 236 -14.98 -7.42 -11.66
C VAL A 236 -16.11 -7.59 -12.68
N LEU A 237 -16.23 -6.66 -13.63
CA LEU A 237 -17.31 -6.67 -14.63
C LEU A 237 -17.20 -7.83 -15.63
N ILE A 238 -15.99 -8.30 -15.92
CA ILE A 238 -15.75 -9.40 -16.87
C ILE A 238 -15.69 -10.76 -16.17
N GLY A 239 -15.12 -10.81 -14.95
CA GLY A 239 -14.66 -12.05 -14.35
C GLY A 239 -15.57 -12.67 -13.28
N LEU A 240 -16.52 -11.92 -12.70
CA LEU A 240 -17.40 -12.42 -11.64
C LEU A 240 -18.84 -12.56 -12.15
N PRO A 241 -19.47 -13.75 -12.06
CA PRO A 241 -20.91 -13.88 -12.30
C PRO A 241 -21.66 -12.96 -11.33
N ARG A 242 -22.72 -12.33 -11.83
CA ARG A 242 -23.54 -11.38 -11.07
C ARG A 242 -24.31 -12.07 -9.96
#